data_AF-A0A2A2IEJ2-F1
#
_entry.id   AF-A0A2A2IEJ2-F1
#
_cell.length_a   1.000
_cell.length_b   1.000
_cell.length_c   1.000
_cell.angle_alpha   90.00
_cell.angle_beta   90.00
_cell.angle_gamma   90.00
#
_symmetry.space_group_name_H-M   'P 1'
#
loop_
_entity.id
_entity.type
_entity.pdbx_description
1 polymer ?
#
loop_
_entity_poly.entity_id
_entity_poly.type
_entity_poly.pdbx_seq_one_letter_code
_entity_poly.pdbx_strand_id
1 'polypeptide(L)'
;MKSEESVVALFSKKIKCAHCGGNFKSKMQRGKRIYLCSRYDARNGSCNKRVALFEQFLIDVINKRYEIKWGRVLDEDEMRDKVVEINVEEKNVFRIRLADFEEDIIYSENKYVF
;
A
#
# COMPACT_ATOMS: atom_id res chain seq x y z
N MET A 1 8.12 5.60 -31.07
CA MET A 1 7.21 4.98 -30.09
C MET A 1 8.00 4.79 -28.82
N LYS A 2 7.78 5.63 -27.80
CA LYS A 2 8.51 5.50 -26.54
C LYS A 2 7.97 4.26 -25.83
N SER A 3 8.88 3.34 -25.54
CA SER A 3 8.67 2.14 -24.75
C SER A 3 7.78 2.43 -23.54
N GLU A 4 6.67 1.70 -23.44
CA GLU A 4 5.96 1.51 -22.17
C GLU A 4 6.90 0.78 -21.23
N GLU A 5 7.83 1.50 -20.61
CA GLU A 5 8.40 1.06 -19.34
C GLU A 5 7.19 0.81 -18.45
N SER A 6 6.94 -0.47 -18.19
CA SER A 6 5.98 -0.89 -17.20
C SER A 6 6.45 -0.28 -15.87
N VAL A 7 5.97 0.93 -15.56
CA VAL A 7 6.35 1.65 -14.34
C VAL A 7 6.00 0.72 -13.19
N VAL A 8 7.02 0.10 -12.62
CA VAL A 8 6.89 -0.95 -11.62
C VAL A 8 6.25 -0.29 -10.42
N ALA A 9 5.08 -0.80 -10.01
CA ALA A 9 4.35 -0.28 -8.87
C ALA A 9 5.25 -0.23 -7.63
N LEU A 10 5.15 0.85 -6.84
CA LEU A 10 6.08 1.15 -5.75
C LEU A 10 6.07 0.06 -4.67
N PHE A 11 4.86 -0.41 -4.34
CA PHE A 11 4.62 -1.41 -3.30
C PHE A 11 4.32 -2.81 -3.87
N SER A 12 4.84 -3.10 -5.06
CA SER A 12 4.67 -4.42 -5.68
C SER A 12 5.09 -5.54 -4.71
N LYS A 13 4.23 -6.55 -4.54
CA LYS A 13 4.39 -7.70 -3.63
C LYS A 13 4.47 -7.38 -2.11
N LYS A 14 4.48 -6.11 -1.71
CA LYS A 14 4.52 -5.70 -0.30
C LYS A 14 3.13 -5.61 0.34
N ILE A 15 2.06 -5.54 -0.47
CA ILE A 15 0.69 -5.40 0.03
C ILE A 15 -0.02 -6.76 0.12
N LYS A 16 -0.49 -7.12 1.32
CA LYS A 16 -1.18 -8.37 1.66
C LYS A 16 -2.60 -8.12 2.12
N CYS A 17 -3.50 -9.06 1.82
CA CYS A 17 -4.87 -9.07 2.31
C CYS A 17 -4.96 -9.88 3.60
N ALA A 18 -5.39 -9.27 4.70
CA ALA A 18 -5.57 -9.95 5.98
C ALA A 18 -6.63 -11.07 5.91
N HIS A 19 -7.64 -10.92 5.04
CA HIS A 19 -8.75 -11.88 4.94
C HIS A 19 -8.39 -13.17 4.20
N CYS A 20 -7.53 -13.11 3.19
CA CYS A 20 -7.24 -14.27 2.33
C CYS A 20 -5.75 -14.60 2.17
N GLY A 21 -4.86 -13.82 2.80
CA GLY A 21 -3.41 -13.91 2.65
C GLY A 21 -2.89 -13.57 1.25
N GLY A 22 -3.77 -13.24 0.30
CA GLY A 22 -3.42 -12.94 -1.07
C GLY A 22 -2.68 -11.62 -1.22
N ASN A 23 -1.80 -11.53 -2.22
CA ASN A 23 -1.15 -10.28 -2.60
C ASN A 23 -2.15 -9.34 -3.27
N PHE A 24 -1.94 -8.04 -3.13
CA PHE A 24 -2.60 -7.07 -4.00
C PHE A 24 -1.82 -6.92 -5.31
N LYS A 25 -2.54 -6.68 -6.41
CA LYS A 25 -2.02 -6.34 -7.73
C LYS A 25 -2.27 -4.86 -8.00
N SER A 26 -1.30 -4.20 -8.62
CA SER A 26 -1.49 -2.83 -9.08
C SER A 26 -2.26 -2.79 -10.41
N LYS A 27 -3.11 -1.78 -10.58
CA LYS A 27 -3.73 -1.45 -11.86
C LYS A 27 -3.92 0.06 -11.99
N MET A 28 -4.03 0.54 -13.22
CA MET A 28 -4.41 1.93 -13.48
C MET A 28 -5.94 2.06 -13.49
N GLN A 29 -6.48 2.97 -12.69
CA GLN A 29 -7.90 3.31 -12.67
C GLN A 29 -8.04 4.83 -12.77
N ARG A 30 -8.63 5.31 -13.88
CA ARG A 30 -8.82 6.75 -14.17
C ARG A 30 -7.53 7.58 -14.01
N GLY A 31 -6.42 7.08 -14.57
CA GLY A 31 -5.10 7.74 -14.49
C GLY A 31 -4.38 7.64 -13.14
N LYS A 32 -4.98 7.00 -12.13
CA LYS A 32 -4.35 6.78 -10.82
C LYS A 32 -3.97 5.31 -10.65
N ARG A 33 -2.81 5.04 -10.04
CA ARG A 33 -2.46 3.68 -9.65
C ARG A 33 -3.22 3.29 -8.39
N ILE A 34 -3.88 2.14 -8.46
CA ILE A 34 -4.52 1.51 -7.31
C ILE A 34 -4.04 0.07 -7.13
N TYR A 35 -4.22 -0.43 -5.92
CA TYR A 35 -3.97 -1.81 -5.56
C TYR A 35 -5.30 -2.51 -5.24
N LEU A 36 -5.48 -3.71 -5.79
CA LEU A 36 -6.62 -4.60 -5.49
C LEU A 36 -6.16 -5.99 -5.09
N CYS A 37 -6.87 -6.62 -4.16
CA CYS A 37 -6.61 -8.01 -3.80
C CYS A 37 -6.70 -8.92 -5.05
N SER A 38 -5.63 -9.65 -5.34
CA SER A 38 -5.55 -10.55 -6.51
C SER A 38 -6.58 -11.67 -6.50
N ARG A 39 -7.02 -12.10 -5.31
CA ARG A 39 -8.02 -13.15 -5.14
C ARG A 39 -9.46 -12.64 -5.26
N TYR A 40 -9.68 -11.34 -5.06
CA TYR A 40 -10.95 -10.69 -5.41
C TYR A 40 -11.07 -10.51 -6.92
N ASP A 41 -9.97 -10.12 -7.57
CA ASP A 41 -9.89 -9.90 -9.02
C ASP A 41 -9.84 -11.23 -9.83
N ALA A 42 -9.82 -12.38 -9.16
CA ALA A 42 -9.83 -13.69 -9.81
C ALA A 42 -11.25 -14.09 -10.26
N ARG A 43 -11.36 -14.80 -11.38
CA ARG A 43 -12.64 -15.23 -11.98
C ARG A 43 -13.55 -16.03 -11.04
N ASN A 44 -12.97 -16.74 -10.07
CA ASN A 44 -13.68 -17.54 -9.06
C ASN A 44 -13.62 -16.91 -7.65
N GLY A 45 -13.32 -15.60 -7.56
CA GLY A 45 -13.33 -14.72 -6.39
C GLY A 45 -13.29 -15.39 -5.01
N SER A 46 -12.15 -15.94 -4.59
CA SER A 46 -12.05 -16.55 -3.25
C SER A 46 -11.96 -15.53 -2.12
N CYS A 47 -11.83 -14.25 -2.44
CA CYS A 47 -11.88 -13.14 -1.49
C CYS A 47 -13.08 -12.27 -1.84
N ASN A 48 -14.01 -12.11 -0.90
CA ASN A 48 -15.24 -11.32 -1.08
C ASN A 48 -15.06 -9.82 -0.81
N LYS A 49 -13.87 -9.39 -0.35
CA LYS A 49 -13.60 -8.00 0.03
C LYS A 49 -12.99 -7.22 -1.13
N ARG A 50 -13.80 -6.33 -1.73
CA ARG A 50 -13.34 -5.36 -2.72
C ARG A 50 -12.72 -4.14 -2.03
N VAL A 51 -11.44 -4.23 -1.70
CA VAL A 51 -10.67 -3.09 -1.17
C VAL A 51 -9.76 -2.54 -2.26
N ALA A 52 -9.90 -1.24 -2.55
CA ALA A 52 -9.04 -0.49 -3.46
C ALA A 52 -8.21 0.51 -2.66
N LEU A 53 -6.89 0.38 -2.75
CA LEU A 53 -5.95 1.32 -2.13
C LEU A 53 -5.28 2.17 -3.20
N PHE A 54 -5.27 3.49 -3.03
CA PHE A 54 -4.54 4.38 -3.92
C PHE A 54 -3.07 4.38 -3.53
N GLU A 55 -2.19 4.26 -4.52
CA GLU A 55 -0.74 4.31 -4.28
C GLU A 55 -0.33 5.63 -3.61
N GLN A 56 -0.84 6.75 -4.12
CA GLN A 56 -0.55 8.08 -3.59
C GLN A 56 -0.94 8.21 -2.11
N PHE A 57 -2.07 7.63 -1.71
CA PHE A 57 -2.50 7.70 -0.32
C PHE A 57 -1.54 6.96 0.62
N LEU A 58 -1.01 5.81 0.20
CA LEU A 58 0.02 5.09 0.96
C LEU A 58 1.31 5.91 1.06
N ILE A 59 1.74 6.52 -0.05
CA ILE A 59 2.89 7.44 -0.11
C ILE A 59 2.71 8.57 0.90
N ASP A 60 1.55 9.22 0.91
CA ASP A 60 1.26 10.35 1.80
C ASP A 60 1.32 9.94 3.28
N VAL A 61 0.74 8.79 3.63
CA VAL A 61 0.76 8.25 5.01
C VAL A 61 2.18 7.92 5.47
N ILE A 62 2.98 7.28 4.61
CA ILE A 62 4.37 6.92 4.92
C ILE A 62 5.20 8.20 5.07
N ASN A 63 5.12 9.12 4.11
CA ASN A 63 5.85 10.38 4.16
C ASN A 63 5.47 11.21 5.39
N LYS A 64 4.20 11.18 5.82
CA LYS A 64 3.81 11.87 7.04
C LYS A 64 4.53 11.35 8.28
N ARG A 65 4.76 10.03 8.38
CA ARG A 65 5.51 9.41 9.47
C ARG A 65 6.97 9.86 9.48
N TYR A 66 7.62 9.93 8.32
CA TYR A 66 9.01 10.41 8.20
C TYR A 66 9.13 11.91 8.45
N GLU A 67 8.14 12.70 8.02
CA GLU A 67 8.08 14.15 8.25
C GLU A 67 7.98 14.45 9.75
N ILE A 68 7.11 13.74 10.48
CA ILE A 68 6.96 13.91 11.94
C ILE A 68 8.25 13.52 12.68
N LYS A 69 8.90 12.41 12.29
CA LYS A 69 10.06 11.88 13.02
C LYS A 69 11.37 12.63 12.70
N TRP A 70 11.58 13.01 11.43
CA TRP A 70 12.86 13.50 10.93
C TRP A 70 12.75 14.78 10.09
N GLY A 71 11.55 15.34 9.87
CA GLY A 71 11.39 16.59 9.11
C GLY A 71 11.67 16.46 7.61
N ARG A 72 11.52 15.27 7.03
CA ARG A 72 11.75 15.02 5.59
C ARG A 72 10.74 14.05 4.99
N VAL A 73 10.66 14.03 3.66
CA VAL A 73 9.92 13.03 2.88
C VAL A 73 10.88 12.05 2.22
N LEU A 74 10.39 10.87 1.88
CA LEU A 74 11.14 9.85 1.14
C LEU A 74 10.95 10.04 -0.37
N ASP A 75 12.00 9.72 -1.13
CA ASP A 75 11.86 9.45 -2.56
C ASP A 75 11.35 8.02 -2.83
N GLU A 76 11.17 7.66 -4.11
CA GLU A 76 10.65 6.34 -4.49
C GLU A 76 11.57 5.19 -4.09
N ASP A 77 12.89 5.35 -4.23
CA ASP A 77 13.84 4.28 -3.95
C ASP A 77 13.95 4.04 -2.44
N GLU A 78 14.04 5.10 -1.65
CA GLU A 78 13.95 5.02 -0.20
C GLU A 78 12.64 4.35 0.21
N MET A 79 11.51 4.71 -0.40
CA MET A 79 10.22 4.12 -0.04
C MET A 79 10.15 2.62 -0.35
N ARG A 80 10.75 2.16 -1.45
CA ARG A 80 10.85 0.72 -1.77
C ARG A 80 11.66 -0.03 -0.73
N ASP A 81 12.72 0.57 -0.21
CA ASP A 81 13.60 -0.07 0.77
C ASP A 81 12.98 -0.06 2.17
N LYS A 82 12.36 1.06 2.54
CA LYS A 82 11.86 1.27 3.90
C LYS A 82 10.54 0.60 4.19
N VAL A 83 9.70 0.32 3.20
CA VAL A 83 8.41 -0.34 3.42
C VAL A 83 8.59 -1.84 3.39
N VAL A 84 8.37 -2.51 4.52
CA VAL A 84 8.54 -3.97 4.61
C VAL A 84 7.27 -4.69 4.15
N GLU A 85 6.13 -4.33 4.71
CA GLU A 85 4.84 -4.97 4.44
C GLU A 85 3.69 -3.99 4.69
N ILE A 86 2.63 -4.09 3.88
CA ILE A 86 1.37 -3.40 4.09
C ILE A 86 0.29 -4.47 4.21
N ASN A 87 -0.32 -4.60 5.39
CA ASN A 87 -1.39 -5.57 5.62
C ASN A 87 -2.74 -4.85 5.63
N VAL A 88 -3.65 -5.27 4.76
CA VAL A 88 -4.92 -4.60 4.48
C VAL A 88 -6.06 -5.49 4.96
N GLU A 89 -6.77 -5.01 5.96
CA GLU A 89 -7.98 -5.64 6.47
C GLU A 89 -9.16 -5.16 5.63
N GLU A 90 -9.57 -3.92 5.84
CA GLU A 90 -10.75 -3.36 5.19
C GLU A 90 -10.44 -2.07 4.44
N LYS A 91 -11.47 -1.50 3.80
CA LYS A 91 -11.39 -0.14 3.28
C LYS A 91 -11.05 0.77 4.46
N ASN A 92 -9.90 1.44 4.39
CA ASN A 92 -9.41 2.34 5.43
C ASN A 92 -8.99 1.67 6.76
N VAL A 93 -8.73 0.36 6.76
CA VAL A 93 -8.11 -0.34 7.90
C VAL A 93 -6.89 -1.12 7.41
N PHE A 94 -5.70 -0.64 7.74
CA PHE A 94 -4.46 -1.29 7.33
C PHE A 94 -3.30 -0.95 8.26
N ARG A 95 -2.28 -1.81 8.20
CA ARG A 95 -1.06 -1.73 8.97
C ARG A 95 0.13 -1.65 8.04
N ILE A 96 1.03 -0.69 8.24
CA ILE A 96 2.26 -0.54 7.45
C ILE A 96 3.46 -0.79 8.37
N ARG A 97 4.26 -1.80 8.03
CA ARG A 97 5.54 -2.06 8.68
C ARG A 97 6.65 -1.34 7.92
N LEU A 98 7.43 -0.56 8.65
CA LEU A 98 8.59 0.16 8.12
C LEU A 98 9.87 -0.43 8.71
N ALA A 99 10.96 -0.44 7.95
CA ALA A 99 12.25 -1.02 8.36
C ALA A 99 12.92 -0.22 9.49
N ASP A 100 12.70 1.10 9.53
CA ASP A 100 13.37 2.03 10.45
C ASP A 100 12.54 2.34 11.71
N PHE A 101 11.37 1.71 11.86
CA PHE A 101 10.48 1.94 13.00
C PHE A 101 10.18 0.63 13.72
N GLU A 102 10.20 0.66 15.04
CA GLU A 102 9.76 -0.46 15.88
C GLU A 102 8.23 -0.63 15.84
N GLU A 103 7.51 0.49 15.70
CA GLU A 103 6.05 0.54 15.67
C GLU A 103 5.51 0.61 14.24
N ASP A 104 4.55 -0.26 13.95
CA ASP A 104 3.80 -0.24 12.69
C ASP A 104 2.87 0.99 12.64
N ILE A 105 2.68 1.59 11.47
CA ILE A 105 1.61 2.58 11.27
C ILE A 105 0.29 1.83 11.23
N ILE A 106 -0.64 2.17 12.12
CA ILE A 106 -2.00 1.63 12.12
C ILE A 106 -2.95 2.72 11.64
N TYR A 107 -3.56 2.51 10.48
CA TYR A 107 -4.60 3.40 9.97
C TYR A 107 -5.97 2.77 10.16
N SER A 108 -6.86 3.50 10.82
CA SER A 108 -8.28 3.18 10.94
C SER A 108 -9.05 4.50 10.95
N GLU A 109 -10.09 4.65 10.12
CA GLU A 109 -10.94 5.87 10.09
C GLU A 109 -11.52 6.26 11.46
N ASN A 110 -11.46 5.37 12.47
CA ASN A 110 -11.93 5.62 13.83
C ASN A 110 -10.83 5.86 14.89
N LYS A 111 -9.52 5.75 14.57
CA LYS A 111 -8.42 6.02 15.50
C LYS A 111 -7.14 6.44 14.75
N TYR A 112 -6.69 7.67 14.97
CA TYR A 112 -5.31 8.09 14.66
C TYR A 112 -4.42 7.73 15.86
N VAL A 113 -3.50 6.79 15.69
CA VAL A 113 -2.43 6.53 16.67
C VAL A 113 -1.12 6.65 15.89
N PHE A 114 -0.34 7.68 16.21
CA PHE A 114 0.96 7.99 15.60
C PHE A 114 2.12 7.48 16.46
#